data_AF-A0A7S0XS76-F1
#
_entry.id   AF-A0A7S0XS76-F1
#
_cell.length_a   1.000
_cell.length_b   1.000
_cell.length_c   1.000
_cell.angle_alpha   90.00
_cell.angle_beta   90.00
_cell.angle_gamma   90.00
#
_symmetry.space_group_name_H-M   'P 1'
#
loop_
_entity.id
_entity.type
_entity.pdbx_description
1 polymer ?
#
loop_
_entity_poly.entity_id
_entity_poly.type
_entity_poly.pdbx_seq_one_letter_code
_entity_poly.pdbx_strand_id
1 'polypeptide(L)'
;MIESALANNIRFRVIIACSLGCPYEGVVDADKVCSLMHQLSADYTSKEVADVCFADTIGVATAGSCYTLLDAILNKNDYGFEICVHFHDTYGQALSNILTSLSFGVRMLESSVGGLGGCPFAKGATGNVATENV
;
A
#
# COMPACT_ATOMS: atom_id res chain seq x y z
N MET A 1 -20.63 2.45 6.12
CA MET A 1 -19.57 2.45 7.15
C MET A 1 -18.81 3.77 7.15
N ILE A 2 -18.30 4.23 6.00
CA ILE A 2 -17.60 5.53 5.90
C ILE A 2 -18.49 6.70 6.36
N GLU A 3 -19.71 6.84 5.82
CA GLU A 3 -20.64 7.90 6.25
C GLU A 3 -20.90 7.90 7.75
N SER A 4 -21.00 6.72 8.36
CA SER A 4 -21.18 6.57 9.81
C SER A 4 -19.92 6.99 10.58
N ALA A 5 -18.72 6.65 10.09
CA ALA A 5 -17.48 7.10 10.67
C ALA A 5 -17.36 8.64 10.63
N LEU A 6 -17.66 9.24 9.47
CA LEU A 6 -17.67 10.69 9.27
C LEU A 6 -18.66 11.39 10.20
N ALA A 7 -19.90 10.89 10.30
CA ALA A 7 -20.92 11.44 11.20
C ALA A 7 -20.50 11.41 12.68
N ASN A 8 -19.58 10.51 13.05
CA ASN A 8 -19.03 10.39 14.40
C ASN A 8 -17.62 10.98 14.55
N ASN A 9 -17.12 11.72 13.54
CA ASN A 9 -15.77 12.30 13.52
C ASN A 9 -14.64 11.26 13.68
N ILE A 10 -14.84 10.05 13.15
CA ILE A 10 -13.85 8.98 13.15
C ILE A 10 -13.13 8.99 11.81
N ARG A 11 -11.81 9.22 11.83
CA ARG A 11 -10.96 9.09 10.64
C ARG A 11 -10.80 7.62 10.26
N PHE A 12 -10.65 7.34 8.98
CA PHE A 12 -10.50 5.98 8.47
C PHE A 12 -9.28 5.86 7.55
N ARG A 13 -8.65 4.68 7.54
CA ARG A 13 -7.59 4.31 6.60
C ARG A 13 -8.20 3.66 5.37
N VAL A 14 -7.65 3.95 4.20
CA VAL A 14 -7.97 3.27 2.95
C VAL A 14 -6.82 2.35 2.60
N ILE A 15 -7.11 1.08 2.27
CA ILE A 15 -6.11 0.12 1.83
C ILE A 15 -6.43 -0.28 0.39
N ILE A 16 -5.47 -0.05 -0.52
CA ILE A 16 -5.56 -0.47 -1.91
C ILE A 16 -4.79 -1.78 -2.06
N ALA A 17 -5.53 -2.89 -2.02
CA ALA A 17 -5.01 -4.22 -2.28
C ALA A 17 -4.59 -4.39 -3.75
N CYS A 18 -3.66 -5.31 -4.00
CA CYS A 18 -3.13 -5.61 -5.33
C CYS A 18 -2.52 -4.40 -6.06
N SER A 19 -2.11 -3.35 -5.33
CA SER A 19 -1.58 -2.11 -5.92
C SER A 19 -0.31 -2.31 -6.75
N LEU A 20 0.41 -3.40 -6.51
CA LEU A 20 1.69 -3.73 -7.15
C LEU A 20 1.68 -5.08 -7.89
N GLY A 21 0.50 -5.69 -8.02
CA GLY A 21 0.33 -7.00 -8.64
C GLY A 21 -0.95 -7.69 -8.15
N CYS A 22 -1.64 -8.34 -9.07
CA CYS A 22 -2.89 -9.05 -8.83
C CYS A 22 -2.69 -10.55 -9.13
N PRO A 23 -3.12 -11.48 -8.25
CA PRO A 23 -2.99 -12.91 -8.51
C PRO A 23 -3.83 -13.40 -9.70
N TYR A 24 -4.76 -12.56 -10.20
CA TYR A 24 -5.66 -12.87 -11.30
C TYR A 24 -5.29 -12.12 -12.58
N GLU A 25 -5.02 -10.81 -12.49
CA GLU A 25 -4.73 -9.95 -13.65
C GLU A 25 -3.23 -9.84 -13.96
N GLY A 26 -2.36 -10.29 -13.04
CA GLY A 26 -0.93 -10.13 -13.16
C GLY A 26 -0.48 -8.70 -12.86
N VAL A 27 0.21 -8.07 -13.80
CA VAL A 27 0.76 -6.71 -13.62
C VAL A 27 -0.37 -5.70 -13.50
N VAL A 28 -0.31 -4.86 -12.47
CA VAL A 28 -1.23 -3.75 -12.26
C VAL A 28 -0.55 -2.46 -12.70
N ASP A 29 -1.22 -1.75 -13.62
CA ASP A 29 -0.76 -0.46 -14.12
C ASP A 29 -0.89 0.62 -13.02
N ALA A 30 0.15 1.43 -12.83
CA ALA A 30 0.14 2.54 -11.88
C ALA A 30 -1.00 3.54 -12.20
N ASP A 31 -1.37 3.71 -13.47
CA ASP A 31 -2.46 4.61 -13.87
C ASP A 31 -3.84 4.14 -13.34
N LYS A 32 -4.04 2.83 -13.18
CA LYS A 32 -5.25 2.31 -12.52
C LYS A 32 -5.29 2.73 -11.05
N VAL A 33 -4.14 2.71 -10.38
CA VAL A 33 -4.03 3.13 -8.97
C VAL A 33 -4.19 4.64 -8.84
N CYS A 34 -3.58 5.44 -9.71
CA CYS A 34 -3.80 6.88 -9.80
C CYS A 34 -5.28 7.22 -10.00
N SER A 35 -5.98 6.47 -10.86
CA SER A 35 -7.42 6.66 -11.10
C SER A 35 -8.25 6.48 -9.83
N LEU A 36 -7.94 5.46 -9.01
CA LEU A 36 -8.57 5.25 -7.70
C LEU A 36 -8.23 6.39 -6.73
N MET A 37 -6.99 6.89 -6.76
CA MET A 37 -6.56 8.01 -5.91
C MET A 37 -7.27 9.31 -6.29
N HIS A 38 -7.48 9.58 -7.58
CA HIS A 38 -8.27 10.73 -8.03
C HIS A 38 -9.71 10.66 -7.51
N GLN A 39 -10.35 9.49 -7.61
CA GLN A 39 -11.70 9.27 -7.06
C GLN A 39 -11.71 9.52 -5.55
N LEU A 40 -10.76 8.93 -4.82
CA LEU A 40 -10.66 9.10 -3.38
C LEU A 40 -10.47 10.57 -2.97
N SER A 41 -9.63 11.31 -3.69
CA SER A 41 -9.38 12.74 -3.43
C SER A 41 -10.56 13.65 -3.82
N ALA A 42 -11.43 13.19 -4.72
CA ALA A 42 -12.65 13.91 -5.08
C ALA A 42 -13.76 13.71 -4.03
N ASP A 43 -13.79 12.52 -3.42
CA ASP A 43 -14.84 12.14 -2.47
C ASP A 43 -14.49 12.51 -1.01
N TYR A 44 -13.20 12.57 -0.66
CA TYR A 44 -12.75 12.77 0.73
C TYR A 44 -11.53 13.68 0.86
N THR A 45 -11.37 14.26 2.05
CA THR A 45 -10.25 15.14 2.40
C THR A 45 -9.26 14.49 3.37
N SER A 46 -8.07 15.10 3.49
CA SER A 46 -7.04 14.65 4.44
C SER A 46 -7.43 14.79 5.93
N LYS A 47 -8.49 15.54 6.23
CA LYS A 47 -9.06 15.60 7.59
C LYS A 47 -9.89 14.36 7.93
N GLU A 48 -10.40 13.67 6.91
CA GLU A 48 -11.31 12.53 7.04
C GLU A 48 -10.57 11.20 6.86
N VAL A 49 -9.69 11.14 5.86
CA VAL A 49 -8.83 9.98 5.62
C VAL A 49 -7.60 10.08 6.51
N ALA A 50 -7.33 9.03 7.29
CA ALA A 50 -6.13 8.89 8.10
C ALA A 50 -4.88 8.87 7.23
N ASP A 51 -4.86 7.91 6.31
CA ASP A 51 -3.81 7.67 5.33
C ASP A 51 -4.34 6.70 4.25
N VAL A 52 -3.59 6.61 3.15
CA VAL A 52 -3.82 5.61 2.10
C VAL A 52 -2.66 4.64 2.06
N CYS A 53 -2.96 3.36 2.27
CA CYS A 53 -1.99 2.28 2.27
C CYS A 53 -2.00 1.54 0.94
N PHE A 54 -0.85 1.51 0.25
CA PHE A 54 -0.65 0.69 -0.94
C PHE A 54 -0.09 -0.67 -0.54
N ALA A 55 -0.85 -1.73 -0.82
CA ALA A 55 -0.51 -3.09 -0.43
C ALA A 55 -0.02 -3.94 -1.61
N ASP A 56 1.14 -4.58 -1.44
CA ASP A 56 1.58 -5.73 -2.21
C ASP A 56 1.01 -7.01 -1.57
N THR A 57 -0.23 -7.32 -1.93
CA THR A 57 -1.02 -8.39 -1.31
C THR A 57 -0.44 -9.80 -1.52
N ILE A 58 0.36 -9.99 -2.57
CA ILE A 58 0.91 -11.30 -2.92
C ILE A 58 2.44 -11.34 -2.90
N GLY A 59 3.10 -10.25 -2.50
CA GLY A 59 4.55 -10.17 -2.32
C GLY A 59 5.35 -10.15 -3.62
N VAL A 60 4.72 -9.82 -4.75
CA VAL A 60 5.36 -9.88 -6.08
C VAL A 60 6.02 -8.56 -6.50
N ALA A 61 5.84 -7.51 -5.72
CA ALA A 61 6.42 -6.21 -6.02
C ALA A 61 7.95 -6.29 -5.98
N THR A 62 8.59 -5.53 -6.86
CA THR A 62 10.03 -5.32 -6.88
C THR A 62 10.31 -3.85 -6.65
N ALA A 63 11.56 -3.51 -6.31
CA ALA A 63 11.96 -2.12 -6.12
C ALA A 63 11.60 -1.24 -7.35
N GLY A 64 11.70 -1.78 -8.57
CA GLY A 64 11.33 -1.08 -9.79
C GLY A 64 9.83 -0.84 -9.95
N SER A 65 8.98 -1.82 -9.63
CA SER A 65 7.52 -1.62 -9.68
C SER A 65 7.04 -0.71 -8.55
N CYS A 66 7.64 -0.83 -7.36
CA CYS A 66 7.41 0.07 -6.24
C CYS A 66 7.78 1.52 -6.60
N TYR A 67 8.96 1.74 -7.18
CA TYR A 67 9.37 3.05 -7.68
C TYR A 67 8.37 3.61 -8.67
N THR A 68 7.95 2.80 -9.65
CA THR A 68 7.02 3.24 -10.70
C THR A 68 5.69 3.72 -10.13
N LEU A 69 5.12 2.96 -9.18
CA LEU A 69 3.89 3.34 -8.51
C LEU A 69 4.08 4.63 -7.69
N LEU A 70 5.11 4.69 -6.85
CA LEU A 70 5.33 5.85 -5.97
C LEU A 70 5.67 7.12 -6.75
N ASP A 71 6.40 7.03 -7.86
CA ASP A 71 6.66 8.16 -8.74
C ASP A 71 5.37 8.70 -9.36
N ALA A 72 4.46 7.81 -9.76
CA ALA A 72 3.14 8.21 -10.27
C ALA A 72 2.27 8.87 -9.18
N ILE A 73 2.32 8.37 -7.95
CA ILE A 73 1.48 8.88 -6.85
C ILE A 73 2.02 10.15 -6.20
N LEU A 74 3.32 10.23 -5.93
CA LEU A 74 3.92 11.24 -5.05
C LEU A 74 4.66 12.37 -5.79
N ASN A 75 5.22 12.09 -6.97
CA ASN A 75 5.97 13.11 -7.73
C ASN A 75 5.11 13.76 -8.82
N LYS A 76 4.20 13.01 -9.43
CA LYS A 76 3.36 13.48 -10.55
C LYS A 76 2.03 14.07 -10.10
N ASN A 77 1.61 13.79 -8.86
CA ASN A 77 0.31 14.18 -8.32
C ASN A 77 0.44 14.61 -6.85
N ASP A 78 -0.51 15.43 -6.39
CA ASP A 78 -0.69 15.74 -4.97
C ASP A 78 -2.16 15.50 -4.60
N TYR A 79 -2.40 14.39 -3.89
CA TYR A 79 -3.74 14.01 -3.41
C TYR A 79 -4.03 14.54 -2.00
N GLY A 80 -3.05 15.16 -1.33
CA GLY A 80 -3.17 15.66 0.04
C GLY A 80 -3.25 14.59 1.13
N PHE A 81 -3.19 13.30 0.80
CA PHE A 81 -3.22 12.20 1.77
C PHE A 81 -1.83 11.82 2.25
N GLU A 82 -1.71 11.46 3.53
CA GLU A 82 -0.53 10.76 4.01
C GLU A 82 -0.48 9.34 3.42
N ILE A 83 0.71 8.87 3.06
CA ILE A 83 0.90 7.58 2.39
C ILE A 83 1.51 6.55 3.34
N CYS A 84 0.92 5.36 3.31
CA CYS A 84 1.38 4.15 3.98
C CYS A 84 1.71 3.07 2.94
N VAL A 85 2.58 2.12 3.29
CA VAL A 85 2.90 0.96 2.45
C VAL A 85 2.84 -0.33 3.26
N HIS A 86 2.34 -1.38 2.61
CA HIS A 86 2.24 -2.73 3.16
C HIS A 86 2.84 -3.72 2.18
N PHE A 87 3.99 -4.30 2.52
CA PHE A 87 4.64 -5.28 1.66
C PHE A 87 4.62 -6.66 2.30
N HIS A 88 4.12 -7.63 1.55
CA HIS A 88 4.38 -9.03 1.86
C HIS A 88 5.80 -9.42 1.46
N ASP A 89 6.41 -10.29 2.25
CA ASP A 89 7.75 -10.81 2.03
C ASP A 89 7.75 -12.21 1.39
N THR A 90 6.64 -12.57 0.72
CA THR A 90 6.42 -13.86 0.06
C THR A 90 7.56 -14.26 -0.89
N TYR A 91 8.18 -13.26 -1.54
CA TYR A 91 9.32 -13.45 -2.46
C TYR A 91 10.59 -12.70 -2.01
N GLY A 92 10.70 -12.37 -0.72
CA GLY A 92 11.89 -11.73 -0.14
C GLY A 92 12.15 -10.30 -0.60
N GLN A 93 11.11 -9.59 -1.06
CA GLN A 93 11.21 -8.24 -1.63
C GLN A 93 10.76 -7.14 -0.66
N ALA A 94 10.23 -7.47 0.52
CA ALA A 94 9.57 -6.45 1.33
C ALA A 94 10.53 -5.35 1.79
N LEU A 95 11.72 -5.70 2.27
CA LEU A 95 12.71 -4.70 2.73
C LEU A 95 13.25 -3.83 1.59
N SER A 96 13.44 -4.38 0.39
CA SER A 96 13.88 -3.58 -0.77
C SER A 96 12.80 -2.60 -1.22
N ASN A 97 11.53 -3.02 -1.16
CA ASN A 97 10.38 -2.16 -1.45
C ASN A 97 10.17 -1.09 -0.37
N ILE A 98 10.39 -1.42 0.91
CA ILE A 98 10.41 -0.45 2.02
C ILE A 98 11.51 0.59 1.79
N LEU A 99 12.74 0.15 1.51
CA LEU A 99 13.84 1.07 1.24
C LEU A 99 13.53 2.02 0.06
N THR A 100 12.92 1.49 -0.99
CA THR A 100 12.42 2.29 -2.11
C THR A 100 11.41 3.31 -1.61
N SER A 101 10.42 2.90 -0.82
CA SER A 101 9.38 3.79 -0.27
C SER A 101 9.95 4.89 0.62
N LEU A 102 10.93 4.58 1.45
CA LEU A 102 11.63 5.56 2.29
C LEU A 102 12.29 6.67 1.46
N SER A 103 12.83 6.33 0.28
CA SER A 103 13.46 7.28 -0.64
C SER A 103 12.48 8.29 -1.25
N PHE A 104 11.19 7.93 -1.33
CA PHE A 104 10.10 8.84 -1.71
C PHE A 104 9.51 9.62 -0.53
N GLY A 105 10.08 9.49 0.67
CA GLY A 105 9.59 10.20 1.85
C GLY A 105 8.46 9.51 2.62
N VAL A 106 8.07 8.28 2.23
CA VAL A 106 7.07 7.50 2.99
C VAL A 106 7.58 7.20 4.39
N ARG A 107 6.74 7.36 5.42
CA ARG A 107 7.11 7.14 6.84
C ARG A 107 6.16 6.22 7.60
N MET A 108 5.08 5.77 6.97
CA MET A 108 4.17 4.78 7.54
C MET A 108 4.38 3.44 6.82
N LEU A 109 4.86 2.45 7.56
CA LEU A 109 5.20 1.12 7.06
C LEU A 109 4.44 0.08 7.88
N GLU A 110 3.65 -0.77 7.23
CA GLU A 110 2.97 -1.89 7.87
C GLU A 110 3.88 -3.14 7.88
N SER A 111 3.85 -3.85 9.00
CA SER A 111 4.57 -5.11 9.22
C SER A 111 3.79 -5.97 10.21
N SER A 112 4.23 -7.21 10.43
CA SER A 112 3.65 -8.08 11.44
C SER A 112 4.71 -8.67 12.34
N VAL A 113 4.47 -8.69 13.66
CA VAL A 113 5.40 -9.30 14.63
C VAL A 113 5.71 -10.74 14.25
N GLY A 114 6.99 -11.11 14.20
CA GLY A 114 7.43 -12.45 13.77
C GLY A 114 7.00 -12.84 12.34
N GLY A 115 6.59 -11.89 11.49
CA GLY A 115 6.06 -12.17 10.16
C GLY A 115 4.72 -12.91 10.17
N LEU A 116 3.90 -12.72 11.21
CA LEU A 116 2.60 -13.39 11.32
C LEU A 116 1.68 -13.09 10.13
N GLY A 117 0.89 -14.10 9.76
CA GLY A 117 0.01 -14.04 8.60
C GLY A 117 0.72 -14.53 7.34
N GLY A 118 0.15 -15.56 6.69
CA GLY A 118 0.65 -16.12 5.45
C GLY A 118 -0.12 -15.60 4.22
N CYS A 119 0.35 -15.97 3.03
CA CYS A 119 -0.37 -15.67 1.80
C CYS A 119 -1.35 -16.81 1.44
N PRO A 120 -2.68 -16.55 1.35
CA PRO A 120 -3.63 -17.59 0.96
C PRO A 120 -3.42 -18.08 -0.49
N PHE A 121 -2.77 -17.27 -1.33
CA PHE A 121 -2.48 -17.57 -2.73
C PHE A 121 -1.17 -18.35 -2.91
N ALA A 122 -0.28 -18.37 -1.92
CA ALA A 122 0.99 -19.08 -1.95
C ALA A 122 1.13 -19.97 -0.70
N LYS A 123 0.71 -21.24 -0.83
CA LYS A 123 0.75 -22.22 0.28
C LYS A 123 2.16 -22.34 0.87
N GLY A 124 2.29 -22.00 2.16
CA GLY A 124 3.54 -22.12 2.91
C GLY A 124 4.54 -20.97 2.70
N ALA A 125 4.22 -20.01 1.83
CA ALA A 125 5.04 -18.81 1.69
C ALA A 125 4.77 -17.83 2.85
N THR A 126 5.80 -17.05 3.19
CA THR A 126 5.69 -15.91 4.10
C THR A 126 4.62 -14.94 3.59
N GLY A 127 3.88 -14.32 4.51
CA GLY A 127 2.93 -13.25 4.18
C GLY A 127 3.57 -11.91 4.51
N ASN A 128 3.21 -11.34 5.65
CA ASN A 128 3.73 -10.03 6.07
C ASN A 128 5.24 -10.04 6.30
N VAL A 129 5.89 -8.90 6.05
CA VAL A 129 7.25 -8.65 6.52
C VAL A 129 7.29 -8.65 8.05
N ALA A 130 8.31 -9.27 8.63
CA ALA A 130 8.50 -9.30 10.08
C ALA A 130 8.86 -7.91 10.62
N THR A 131 8.17 -7.44 11.66
CA THR A 131 8.45 -6.14 12.29
C THR A 131 9.90 -6.01 12.76
N GLU A 132 10.50 -7.11 13.22
CA GLU A 132 11.88 -7.16 13.70
C GLU A 132 12.93 -6.96 12.60
N ASN A 133 12.53 -7.12 11.33
CA ASN A 133 13.39 -6.91 10.18
C ASN A 133 13.31 -5.48 9.61
N VAL A 134 12.27 -4.72 9.97
CA VAL A 134 11.99 -3.34 9.49
C VAL A 134 12.63 -2.32 10.42
#